data_AF-A0AB38EA44-F1
#
_entry.id   AF-A0AB38EA44-F1
#
_cell.length_a   1.000
_cell.length_b   1.000
_cell.length_c   1.000
_cell.angle_alpha   90.00
_cell.angle_beta   90.00
_cell.angle_gamma   90.00
#
_symmetry.space_group_name_H-M   'P 1'
#
loop_
_entity.id
_entity.type
_entity.pdbx_description
1 polymer ?
#
loop_
_entity_poly.entity_id
_entity_poly.type
_entity_poly.pdbx_seq_one_letter_code
_entity_poly.pdbx_strand_id
1 'polypeptide(L)'
;MSYSIYGPKATAALSEKDHLIEEKRHIELTLKKQSRLLGDLLAFETSLQDLKTRIDGAASGVSNVESLWVLLEELVESSHDRIKNTNNALYLVSFVSRFQTLLANWKEIQTQSFDLLTAFNNALEESAV
;
A
#
# COMPACT_ATOMS: atom_id res chain seq x y z
N MET A 1 -10.68 2.48 80.84
CA MET A 1 -11.69 3.30 80.13
C MET A 1 -11.33 3.64 78.67
N SER A 2 -10.30 3.06 78.04
CA SER A 2 -9.98 3.36 76.63
C SER A 2 -10.70 2.45 75.61
N TYR A 3 -11.03 1.21 75.96
CA TYR A 3 -11.59 0.22 75.02
C TYR A 3 -12.94 0.59 74.37
N SER A 4 -13.73 1.49 74.97
CA SER A 4 -15.06 1.88 74.46
C SER A 4 -15.01 2.87 73.27
N ILE A 5 -14.03 3.78 73.23
CA ILE A 5 -13.96 4.83 72.20
C ILE A 5 -13.19 4.36 70.96
N TYR A 6 -12.17 3.51 71.15
CA TYR A 6 -11.32 3.06 70.05
C TYR A 6 -11.93 1.89 69.25
N GLY A 7 -12.82 1.08 69.85
CA GLY A 7 -13.51 -0.01 69.16
C GLY A 7 -14.30 0.45 67.92
N PRO A 8 -15.26 1.39 68.08
CA PRO A 8 -16.04 1.91 66.95
C PRO A 8 -15.18 2.60 65.87
N LYS A 9 -14.13 3.33 66.28
CA LYS A 9 -13.19 3.96 65.34
C LYS A 9 -12.39 2.92 64.55
N ALA A 10 -11.96 1.84 65.19
CA ALA A 10 -11.26 0.75 64.53
C ALA A 10 -12.17 0.01 63.54
N THR A 11 -13.44 -0.25 63.91
CA THR A 11 -14.42 -0.86 62.99
C THR A 11 -14.73 0.04 61.79
N ALA A 12 -14.90 1.35 62.01
CA ALA A 12 -15.09 2.30 60.92
C ALA A 12 -13.88 2.35 59.97
N ALA A 13 -12.65 2.39 60.52
CA ALA A 13 -11.44 2.36 59.71
C ALA A 13 -11.27 1.05 58.92
N LEU A 14 -11.65 -0.09 59.51
CA LEU A 14 -11.64 -1.38 58.81
C LEU A 14 -12.66 -1.42 57.66
N SER A 15 -13.88 -0.93 57.91
CA SER A 15 -14.92 -0.83 56.88
C SER A 15 -14.51 0.09 55.72
N GLU A 16 -13.91 1.23 56.04
CA GLU A 16 -13.39 2.17 55.04
C GLU A 16 -12.25 1.54 54.22
N LYS A 17 -11.32 0.86 54.90
CA LYS A 17 -10.23 0.13 54.25
C LYS A 17 -10.78 -0.97 53.31
N ASP A 18 -11.78 -1.73 53.75
CA ASP A 18 -12.40 -2.77 52.92
C ASP A 18 -13.15 -2.17 51.71
N HIS A 19 -13.83 -1.03 51.88
CA HIS A 19 -14.45 -0.28 50.79
C HIS A 19 -13.41 0.19 49.75
N LEU A 20 -12.33 0.83 50.20
CA LEU A 20 -11.26 1.32 49.32
C LEU A 20 -10.52 0.18 48.60
N ILE A 21 -10.41 -1.00 49.21
CA ILE A 21 -9.84 -2.19 48.56
C ILE A 21 -10.73 -2.64 47.39
N GLU A 22 -12.05 -2.67 47.57
CA GLU A 22 -12.96 -3.08 46.50
C GLU A 22 -13.03 -2.03 45.39
N GLU A 23 -13.03 -0.74 45.74
CA GLU A 23 -12.96 0.35 44.76
C GLU A 23 -11.67 0.27 43.93
N LYS A 24 -10.52 0.11 44.60
CA LYS A 24 -9.23 -0.11 43.93
C LYS A 24 -9.30 -1.29 42.96
N ARG A 25 -9.84 -2.43 43.41
CA ARG A 25 -9.98 -3.64 42.58
C ARG A 25 -10.86 -3.37 41.35
N HIS A 26 -11.93 -2.61 41.50
CA HIS A 26 -12.80 -2.23 40.39
C HIS A 26 -12.10 -1.33 39.36
N ILE A 27 -11.30 -0.38 39.85
CA ILE A 27 -10.46 0.50 39.01
C ILE A 27 -9.40 -0.32 38.28
N GLU A 28 -8.68 -1.21 38.96
CA GLU A 28 -7.66 -2.08 38.36
C GLU A 28 -8.24 -2.96 37.23
N LEU A 29 -9.43 -3.52 37.43
CA LEU A 29 -10.12 -4.30 36.40
C LEU A 29 -10.51 -3.45 35.18
N THR A 30 -10.95 -2.22 35.42
CA THR A 30 -11.30 -1.27 34.34
C THR A 30 -10.06 -0.85 33.57
N LEU A 31 -8.99 -0.51 34.27
CA LEU A 31 -7.70 -0.13 33.69
C LEU A 31 -7.12 -1.27 32.85
N LYS A 32 -7.22 -2.52 33.32
CA LYS A 32 -6.76 -3.70 32.57
C LYS A 32 -7.54 -3.87 31.25
N LYS A 33 -8.86 -3.64 31.26
CA LYS A 33 -9.68 -3.67 30.03
C LYS A 33 -9.28 -2.56 29.05
N GLN A 34 -9.10 -1.33 29.55
CA GLN A 34 -8.68 -0.20 28.72
C GLN A 34 -7.28 -0.39 28.14
N SER A 35 -6.33 -0.89 28.95
CA SER A 35 -4.97 -1.19 28.49
C SER A 35 -4.97 -2.24 27.38
N ARG A 36 -5.82 -3.28 27.50
CA ARG A 36 -5.99 -4.26 26.42
C ARG A 36 -6.53 -3.61 25.15
N LEU A 37 -7.58 -2.81 25.26
CA LEU A 37 -8.17 -2.10 24.13
C LEU A 37 -7.15 -1.17 23.44
N LEU A 38 -6.33 -0.45 24.21
CA LEU A 38 -5.26 0.38 23.66
C LEU A 38 -4.23 -0.44 22.89
N GLY A 39 -3.87 -1.62 23.41
CA GLY A 39 -3.00 -2.57 22.69
C GLY A 39 -3.62 -3.03 21.37
N ASP A 40 -4.90 -3.41 21.38
CA ASP A 40 -5.63 -3.84 20.19
C ASP A 40 -5.74 -2.70 19.15
N LEU A 41 -5.98 -1.46 19.60
CA LEU A 41 -6.02 -0.28 18.74
C LEU A 41 -4.67 0.04 18.11
N LEU A 42 -3.56 -0.10 18.85
CA LEU A 42 -2.22 0.12 18.32
C LEU A 42 -1.86 -0.94 17.26
N ALA A 43 -2.24 -2.20 17.50
CA ALA A 43 -2.07 -3.26 16.51
C ALA A 43 -2.90 -3.01 15.25
N PHE A 44 -4.13 -2.50 15.41
CA PHE A 44 -4.99 -2.11 14.31
C PHE A 44 -4.41 -0.93 13.52
N GLU A 45 -3.90 0.11 14.19
CA GLU A 45 -3.22 1.23 13.54
C GLU A 45 -2.02 0.76 12.71
N THR A 46 -1.19 -0.12 13.28
CA THR A 46 -0.04 -0.70 12.57
C THR A 46 -0.48 -1.44 11.31
N SER A 47 -1.58 -2.19 11.39
CA SER A 47 -2.16 -2.91 10.24
C SER A 47 -2.67 -1.95 9.16
N LEU A 48 -3.27 -0.83 9.55
CA LEU A 48 -3.71 0.21 8.60
C LEU A 48 -2.53 0.92 7.93
N GLN A 49 -1.43 1.14 8.64
CA GLN A 49 -0.21 1.73 8.07
C GLN A 49 0.44 0.80 7.04
N ASP A 50 0.50 -0.51 7.31
CA ASP A 50 0.95 -1.51 6.34
C ASP A 50 0.05 -1.53 5.10
N LEU A 51 -1.28 -1.55 5.31
CA LEU A 51 -2.24 -1.51 4.20
C LEU A 51 -2.06 -0.25 3.34
N LYS A 52 -1.89 0.92 3.97
CA LYS A 52 -1.64 2.16 3.25
C LYS A 52 -0.38 2.07 2.39
N THR A 53 0.70 1.53 2.93
CA THR A 53 1.96 1.35 2.20
C THR A 53 1.78 0.46 0.96
N ARG A 54 1.02 -0.64 1.10
CA ARG A 54 0.69 -1.53 -0.03
C ARG A 54 -0.17 -0.84 -1.09
N ILE A 55 -1.17 -0.05 -0.67
CA ILE A 55 -2.03 0.70 -1.60
C ILE A 55 -1.22 1.76 -2.35
N ASP A 56 -0.38 2.52 -1.66
CA ASP A 56 0.47 3.55 -2.28
C ASP A 56 1.43 2.90 -3.30
N GLY A 57 2.04 1.76 -2.96
CA GLY A 57 2.86 0.97 -3.89
C GLY A 57 2.09 0.46 -5.12
N ALA A 58 0.88 -0.07 -4.92
CA ALA A 58 0.02 -0.54 -6.02
C ALA A 58 -0.39 0.60 -6.95
N ALA A 59 -0.74 1.78 -6.41
CA ALA A 59 -1.09 2.96 -7.20
C ALA A 59 0.08 3.43 -8.07
N SER A 60 1.30 3.48 -7.51
CA SER A 60 2.51 3.77 -8.29
C SER A 60 2.76 2.72 -9.38
N GLY A 61 2.57 1.44 -9.08
CA GLY A 61 2.70 0.36 -10.07
C GLY A 61 1.73 0.50 -11.23
N VAL A 62 0.46 0.81 -10.96
CA VAL A 62 -0.57 1.04 -11.98
C VAL A 62 -0.22 2.24 -12.87
N SER A 63 0.21 3.36 -12.26
CA SER A 63 0.60 4.55 -13.02
C SER A 63 1.78 4.32 -13.96
N ASN A 64 2.76 3.51 -13.55
CA ASN A 64 3.88 3.11 -14.41
C ASN A 64 3.42 2.27 -15.61
N VAL A 65 2.52 1.31 -15.37
CA VAL A 65 1.96 0.46 -16.44
C VAL A 65 1.12 1.30 -17.41
N GLU A 66 0.30 2.22 -16.91
CA GLU A 66 -0.45 3.17 -17.74
C GLU A 66 0.47 4.01 -18.63
N SER A 67 1.55 4.55 -18.07
CA SER A 67 2.52 5.35 -18.82
C SER A 67 3.18 4.55 -19.95
N LEU A 68 3.49 3.27 -19.71
CA LEU A 68 4.03 2.38 -20.74
C LEU A 68 2.99 2.10 -21.84
N TRP A 69 1.72 1.90 -21.48
CA TRP A 69 0.66 1.71 -22.46
C TRP A 69 0.44 2.94 -23.35
N VAL A 70 0.46 4.14 -22.77
CA VAL A 70 0.37 5.39 -23.54
C VAL A 70 1.53 5.53 -24.52
N LEU A 71 2.75 5.19 -24.10
CA LEU A 71 3.93 5.21 -24.98
C LEU A 71 3.77 4.21 -26.14
N LEU A 72 3.31 2.99 -25.87
CA LEU A 72 3.06 1.99 -26.90
C LEU A 72 1.98 2.43 -27.89
N GLU A 73 0.91 3.08 -27.40
CA GLU A 73 -0.14 3.65 -28.24
C GLU A 73 0.41 4.73 -29.18
N GLU A 74 1.20 5.68 -28.66
CA GLU A 74 1.84 6.73 -29.47
C GLU A 74 2.77 6.16 -30.56
N LEU A 75 3.54 5.13 -30.22
CA LEU A 75 4.43 4.45 -31.18
C LEU A 75 3.63 3.75 -32.29
N VAL A 76 2.50 3.12 -31.95
CA VAL A 76 1.61 2.46 -32.92
C VAL A 76 0.92 3.50 -33.81
N GLU A 77 0.39 4.59 -33.25
CA GLU A 77 -0.25 5.67 -34.00
C GLU A 77 0.73 6.35 -34.97
N SER A 78 1.94 6.66 -34.48
CA SER A 78 3.03 7.20 -35.30
C SER A 78 3.42 6.28 -36.46
N SER A 79 3.47 4.96 -36.20
CA SER A 79 3.74 3.95 -37.22
C SER A 79 2.63 3.92 -38.27
N HIS A 80 1.36 3.92 -37.84
CA HIS A 80 0.19 3.96 -38.73
C HIS A 80 0.20 5.22 -39.62
N ASP A 81 0.42 6.40 -39.05
CA ASP A 81 0.44 7.66 -39.80
C ASP A 81 1.56 7.72 -40.83
N ARG A 82 2.72 7.15 -40.53
CA ARG A 82 3.82 7.02 -41.49
C ARG A 82 3.43 6.12 -42.67
N ILE A 83 2.72 5.01 -42.44
CA ILE A 83 2.22 4.13 -43.51
C ILE A 83 1.18 4.86 -44.35
N LYS A 84 0.17 5.45 -43.70
CA LYS A 84 -0.95 6.15 -44.36
C LYS A 84 -0.47 7.29 -45.28
N ASN A 85 0.57 8.01 -44.87
CA ASN A 85 1.16 9.11 -45.63
C ASN A 85 2.18 8.67 -46.69
N THR A 86 2.33 7.36 -46.91
CA THR A 86 3.19 6.78 -47.97
C THR A 86 2.31 6.48 -49.19
N ASN A 87 1.92 7.52 -49.92
CA ASN A 87 1.23 7.40 -51.22
C ASN A 87 2.19 7.82 -52.36
N ASN A 88 2.41 6.88 -53.29
CA ASN A 88 2.94 6.87 -54.67
C ASN A 88 3.72 8.05 -55.34
N ALA A 89 4.04 9.15 -54.67
CA ALA A 89 4.80 10.27 -55.25
C ALA A 89 6.19 10.49 -54.62
N LEU A 90 6.61 9.65 -53.69
CA LEU A 90 7.91 9.75 -53.03
C LEU A 90 8.91 8.77 -53.65
N TYR A 91 9.97 9.34 -54.24
CA TYR A 91 11.14 8.61 -54.74
C TYR A 91 11.60 7.54 -53.72
N LEU A 92 12.06 6.38 -54.23
CA LEU A 92 12.48 5.20 -53.46
C LEU A 92 13.32 5.50 -52.21
N VAL A 93 14.16 6.54 -52.24
CA VAL A 93 14.97 6.97 -51.08
C VAL A 93 14.11 7.39 -49.89
N SER A 94 13.06 8.17 -50.13
CA SER A 94 12.15 8.63 -49.07
C SER A 94 11.27 7.48 -48.57
N PHE A 95 10.90 6.55 -49.44
CA PHE A 95 10.24 5.31 -49.05
C PHE A 95 11.13 4.47 -48.12
N VAL A 96 12.38 4.21 -48.52
CA VAL A 96 13.34 3.44 -47.71
C VAL A 96 13.58 4.11 -46.35
N SER A 97 13.80 5.43 -46.32
CA SER A 97 14.00 6.16 -45.06
C SER A 97 12.78 6.07 -44.12
N ARG A 98 11.56 6.22 -44.65
CA ARG A 98 10.33 6.06 -43.88
C ARG A 98 10.14 4.63 -43.37
N PHE A 99 10.44 3.64 -44.22
CA PHE A 99 10.34 2.22 -43.88
C PHE A 99 11.39 1.80 -42.83
N GLN A 100 12.62 2.31 -42.92
CA GLN A 100 13.65 2.11 -41.89
C GLN A 100 13.23 2.66 -40.54
N THR A 101 12.59 3.84 -40.52
CA THR A 101 12.11 4.38 -39.24
C THR A 101 10.96 3.57 -38.67
N LEU A 102 10.06 3.07 -39.54
CA LEU A 102 8.99 2.16 -39.11
C LEU A 102 9.58 0.90 -38.46
N LEU A 103 10.60 0.29 -39.08
CA LEU A 103 11.30 -0.86 -38.50
C LEU A 103 11.96 -0.52 -37.16
N ALA A 104 12.53 0.68 -37.02
CA ALA A 104 13.10 1.13 -35.75
C ALA A 104 12.03 1.23 -34.64
N ASN A 105 10.89 1.86 -34.93
CA ASN A 105 9.78 1.97 -33.99
C ASN A 105 9.26 0.59 -33.56
N TRP A 106 9.10 -0.35 -34.50
CA TRP A 106 8.68 -1.72 -34.17
C TRP A 106 9.71 -2.48 -33.32
N LYS A 107 11.00 -2.25 -33.55
CA LYS A 107 12.06 -2.82 -32.72
C LYS A 107 12.05 -2.27 -31.29
N GLU A 108 11.69 -1.00 -31.14
CA GLU A 108 11.55 -0.36 -29.83
C GLU A 108 10.33 -0.90 -29.08
N ILE A 109 9.17 -1.01 -29.75
CA ILE A 109 7.98 -1.70 -29.22
C ILE A 109 8.32 -3.12 -28.76
N GLN A 110 9.08 -3.87 -29.58
CA GLN A 110 9.49 -5.23 -29.23
C GLN A 110 10.34 -5.26 -27.95
N THR A 111 11.31 -4.35 -27.83
CA THR A 111 12.19 -4.25 -26.65
C THR A 111 11.37 -3.93 -25.40
N GLN A 112 10.55 -2.88 -25.45
CA GLN A 112 9.73 -2.44 -24.32
C GLN A 112 8.72 -3.52 -23.88
N SER A 113 8.14 -4.25 -24.84
CA SER A 113 7.24 -5.37 -24.54
C SER A 113 7.97 -6.54 -23.86
N PHE A 114 9.22 -6.82 -24.26
CA PHE A 114 10.05 -7.84 -23.62
C PHE A 114 10.49 -7.44 -22.22
N ASP A 115 10.84 -6.17 -22.02
CA ASP A 115 11.19 -5.64 -20.70
C ASP A 115 9.97 -5.70 -19.76
N LEU A 116 8.78 -5.36 -20.26
CA LEU A 116 7.54 -5.49 -19.51
C LEU A 116 7.26 -6.96 -19.15
N LEU A 117 7.38 -7.88 -20.10
CA LEU A 117 7.20 -9.32 -19.86
C LEU A 117 8.20 -9.84 -18.82
N THR A 118 9.46 -9.42 -18.92
CA THR A 118 10.52 -9.80 -17.98
C THR A 118 10.24 -9.26 -16.58
N ALA A 119 9.83 -7.99 -16.47
CA ALA A 119 9.43 -7.39 -15.21
C ALA A 119 8.22 -8.11 -14.58
N PHE A 120 7.21 -8.47 -15.37
CA PHE A 120 6.08 -9.27 -14.91
C PHE A 120 6.50 -10.66 -14.42
N ASN A 121 7.34 -11.37 -15.18
CA ASN A 121 7.82 -12.70 -14.78
C ASN A 121 8.62 -12.63 -13.48
N ASN A 122 9.53 -11.67 -13.34
CA ASN A 122 10.32 -11.48 -12.12
C ASN A 122 9.42 -11.16 -10.91
N ALA A 123 8.41 -10.30 -11.09
CA ALA A 123 7.46 -9.98 -10.03
C ALA A 123 6.61 -11.19 -9.60
N LEU A 124 6.24 -12.06 -10.55
CA LEU A 124 5.51 -13.30 -10.27
C LEU A 124 6.39 -14.33 -9.53
N GLU A 125 7.68 -14.44 -9.87
CA GLU A 125 8.63 -15.30 -9.18
C GLU A 125 8.92 -14.81 -7.75
N GLU A 126 9.09 -13.50 -7.55
CA GLU A 126 9.33 -12.91 -6.23
C GLU A 126 8.10 -13.05 -5.30
N SER A 127 6.88 -13.02 -5.86
CA SER A 127 5.65 -13.25 -5.09
C SER A 127 5.38 -14.72 -4.72
N ALA A 128 6.14 -15.68 -5.28
CA ALA A 128 5.95 -17.11 -5.06
C ALA A 128 6.88 -17.70 -3.97
N VAL A 129 7.81 -16.89 -3.44
CA VAL A 129 8.76 -17.23 -2.37
C VAL A 129 8.28 -16.66 -1.04
#